data_AF-A0A239DJK1-F1
#
_entry.id   AF-A0A239DJK1-F1
#
_cell.length_a   1.000
_cell.length_b   1.000
_cell.length_c   1.000
_cell.angle_alpha   90.00
_cell.angle_beta   90.00
_cell.angle_gamma   90.00
#
_symmetry.space_group_name_H-M   'P 1'
#
loop_
_entity.id
_entity.type
_entity.pdbx_description
1 polymer ?
#
loop_
_entity_poly.entity_id
_entity_poly.type
_entity_poly.pdbx_seq_one_letter_code
_entity_poly.pdbx_strand_id
1 'polypeptide(L)' 'MDSTVRALWLALMIFFSLAVGAVAGLLDWASGSNPFAAVLKGGAAFAATLLLLLAIFYFATGGGKTNP' A
#
# COMPACT_ATOMS: atom_id res chain seq x y z
N MET A 1 -15.01 -3.18 15.02
CA MET A 1 -15.05 -3.89 13.73
C MET A 1 -14.93 -5.37 14.01
N ASP A 2 -15.79 -6.18 13.38
CA ASP A 2 -15.64 -7.64 13.39
C ASP A 2 -14.27 -8.04 12.82
N SER A 3 -13.66 -9.09 13.37
CA SER A 3 -12.32 -9.53 13.00
C SER A 3 -12.22 -9.91 11.50
N THR A 4 -13.31 -10.44 10.93
CA THR A 4 -13.43 -10.81 9.52
C THR A 4 -13.40 -9.58 8.63
N VAL A 5 -14.16 -8.53 8.99
CA VAL A 5 -14.20 -7.27 8.24
C VAL A 5 -12.84 -6.58 8.26
N ARG A 6 -12.12 -6.68 9.38
CA ARG A 6 -10.76 -6.15 9.50
C ARG A 6 -9.77 -6.88 8.60
N ALA A 7 -9.85 -8.21 8.55
CA ALA A 7 -9.03 -9.04 7.68
C ALA A 7 -9.29 -8.76 6.19
N LEU A 8 -10.56 -8.59 5.81
CA LEU A 8 -10.95 -8.23 4.45
C LEU A 8 -10.35 -6.88 4.01
N TRP A 9 -10.39 -5.89 4.90
CA TRP A 9 -9.77 -4.57 4.64
C TRP A 9 -8.27 -4.66 4.43
N LEU A 10 -7.56 -5.43 5.25
CA LEU A 10 -6.11 -5.64 5.11
C LEU A 10 -5.78 -6.32 3.77
N ALA A 11 -6.55 -7.34 3.38
CA ALA A 11 -6.37 -8.01 2.09
C ALA A 11 -6.55 -7.03 0.92
N LEU A 12 -7.56 -6.16 1.00
CA LEU A 12 -7.82 -5.14 -0.03
C LEU A 12 -6.66 -4.15 -0.14
N MET A 13 -6.11 -3.69 0.99
CA MET A 13 -4.97 -2.77 1.03
C MET A 13 -3.70 -3.38 0.41
N ILE A 14 -3.45 -4.66 0.70
CA ILE A 14 -2.31 -5.39 0.12
C ILE A 14 -2.48 -5.52 -1.39
N PHE A 15 -3.67 -5.91 -1.85
CA PHE A 15 -3.95 -6.06 -3.28
C PHE A 15 -3.82 -4.75 -4.04
N PHE A 16 -4.37 -3.65 -3.48
CA PHE A 16 -4.24 -2.33 -4.07
C PHE A 16 -2.78 -1.87 -4.13
N SER A 17 -2.02 -2.05 -3.04
CA SER A 17 -0.60 -1.70 -3.00
C SER A 17 0.19 -2.49 -4.04
N LEU A 18 -0.15 -3.77 -4.26
CA LEU A 18 0.47 -4.62 -5.27
C LEU A 18 0.24 -4.06 -6.68
N ALA A 19 -0.98 -3.63 -6.99
CA ALA A 19 -1.28 -3.00 -8.27
C ALA A 19 -0.48 -1.71 -8.49
N VAL A 20 -0.38 -0.85 -7.46
CA VAL A 20 0.41 0.40 -7.52
C VAL A 20 1.90 0.10 -7.75
N GLY A 21 2.47 -0.84 -7.00
CA GLY A 21 3.87 -1.25 -7.16
C GLY A 21 4.15 -1.84 -8.54
N ALA A 22 3.25 -2.68 -9.05
CA ALA A 22 3.37 -3.27 -10.38
C ALA A 22 3.33 -2.21 -11.48
N VAL A 23 2.39 -1.26 -11.41
CA VAL A 23 2.28 -0.16 -12.37
C VAL A 23 3.50 0.76 -12.30
N ALA A 24 3.96 1.12 -11.11
CA ALA A 24 5.15 1.95 -10.94
C ALA A 24 6.42 1.31 -11.52
N GLY A 25 6.63 0.01 -11.25
CA GLY A 25 7.75 -0.75 -11.81
C GLY A 25 7.65 -0.89 -13.33
N LEU A 26 6.44 -1.15 -13.85
CA LEU A 26 6.21 -1.26 -15.30
C LEU A 26 6.47 0.07 -16.02
N LEU A 27 6.00 1.19 -15.45
CA LEU A 27 6.27 2.52 -15.98
C LEU A 27 7.76 2.85 -15.96
N ASP A 28 8.47 2.45 -14.90
CA ASP A 28 9.91 2.66 -14.82
C ASP A 28 10.68 1.83 -15.86
N TRP A 29 10.28 0.57 -16.06
CA TRP A 29 10.86 -0.27 -17.11
C TRP A 29 10.57 0.30 -18.51
N ALA A 30 9.33 0.76 -18.75
CA ALA A 30 8.95 1.40 -20.01
C ALA A 30 9.72 2.71 -20.26
N SER A 31 10.23 3.37 -19.22
CA SER A 31 11.08 4.56 -19.35
C SER A 31 12.52 4.25 -19.80
N GLY A 32 12.88 2.97 -19.96
CA GLY A 32 14.22 2.53 -20.36
C GLY A 32 15.19 2.32 -19.19
N SER A 33 14.68 2.22 -17.95
CA SER A 33 15.50 1.92 -16.78
C SER A 33 15.97 0.46 -16.75
N ASN A 34 17.04 0.20 -16.01
CA ASN A 34 17.53 -1.16 -15.80
C ASN A 34 16.50 -2.00 -15.01
N PRO A 35 16.35 -3.31 -15.30
CA PRO A 35 15.36 -4.16 -14.63
C PRO A 35 15.44 -4.15 -13.10
N PHE A 36 16.66 -4.11 -12.55
CA PHE A 36 16.87 -4.02 -11.11
C PHE A 36 16.36 -2.70 -10.51
N ALA A 37 16.48 -1.60 -11.24
CA ALA A 37 15.97 -0.30 -10.81
C ALA A 37 14.44 -0.26 -10.84
N ALA A 38 13.83 -0.83 -11.90
CA ALA A 38 12.38 -0.93 -12.02
C ALA A 38 11.74 -1.76 -10.90
N VAL A 39 12.34 -2.90 -10.54
CA VAL A 39 11.88 -3.73 -9.42
C VAL A 39 12.01 -2.97 -8.10
N LEU A 40 13.12 -2.26 -7.88
CA LEU A 40 13.34 -1.49 -6.67
C LEU A 40 12.32 -0.34 -6.54
N LYS A 41 12.02 0.38 -7.63
CA LYS A 41 11.00 1.43 -7.63
C LYS A 41 9.59 0.87 -7.43
N GLY A 42 9.25 -0.23 -8.09
CA GLY A 42 7.96 -0.91 -7.89
C GLY A 42 7.77 -1.39 -6.45
N GLY A 43 8.82 -1.99 -5.86
CA GLY A 43 8.83 -2.40 -4.45
C GLY A 43 8.74 -1.23 -3.48
N ALA A 44 9.44 -0.13 -3.75
CA ALA A 44 9.36 1.09 -2.95
C ALA A 44 7.95 1.72 -3.01
N ALA A 45 7.35 1.77 -4.20
CA ALA A 45 5.97 2.25 -4.38
C ALA A 45 4.97 1.36 -3.62
N PHE A 46 5.10 0.03 -3.73
CA PHE A 46 4.29 -0.92 -2.96
C PHE A 46 4.38 -0.67 -1.45
N ALA A 47 5.60 -0.62 -0.91
CA ALA A 47 5.83 -0.45 0.53
C ALA A 47 5.29 0.90 1.02
N ALA A 48 5.50 1.98 0.25
CA ALA A 48 4.99 3.30 0.56
C ALA A 48 3.45 3.34 0.57
N THR A 49 2.79 2.77 -0.44
CA THR A 49 1.32 2.70 -0.50
C THR A 49 0.76 1.86 0.64
N LEU A 50 1.36 0.71 0.93
CA LEU A 50 0.90 -0.17 2.01
C LEU A 50 1.03 0.51 3.37
N LEU A 51 2.17 1.14 3.66
CA LEU A 51 2.38 1.88 4.91
C LEU A 51 1.40 3.03 5.04
N LEU A 52 1.15 3.77 3.96
CA LEU A 52 0.17 4.85 3.96
C LEU A 52 -1.24 4.34 4.28
N LEU A 53 -1.68 3.26 3.63
CA LEU A 53 -3.00 2.68 3.86
C LEU A 53 -3.14 2.14 5.28
N LEU A 54 -2.09 1.50 5.82
CA LEU A 54 -2.07 1.04 7.21
C LEU A 54 -2.11 2.20 8.19
N ALA A 55 -1.40 3.30 7.93
CA ALA A 55 -1.42 4.50 8.77
C ALA A 55 -2.81 5.14 8.77
N ILE A 56 -3.45 5.26 7.59
CA ILE A 56 -4.82 5.76 7.46
C ILE A 56 -5.78 4.83 8.21
N PHE A 57 -5.64 3.52 8.04
CA PHE A 57 -6.48 2.55 8.73
C PHE A 57 -6.34 2.63 10.25
N TYR A 58 -5.11 2.75 10.74
CA TYR A 58 -4.82 2.95 12.15
C TYR A 58 -5.43 4.26 12.67
N PHE A 59 -5.30 5.37 11.93
CA PHE A 59 -5.88 6.64 12.33
C PHE A 59 -7.41 6.64 12.27
N ALA A 60 -8.01 6.08 11.23
CA ALA A 60 -9.46 5.99 11.08
C ALA A 60 -10.11 5.07 12.15
N THR A 61 -9.37 4.07 12.64
CA THR A 61 -9.86 3.15 13.68
C THR A 61 -9.47 3.58 15.10
N GLY A 62 -8.38 4.34 15.27
CA GLY A 62 -7.87 4.83 16.55
C GLY A 62 -8.33 6.25 16.92
N GLY A 63 -8.61 7.10 15.93
CA GLY A 63 -8.97 8.52 16.08
C GLY A 63 -10.38 8.77 16.63
N GLY A 64 -11.17 7.73 16.89
CA GLY A 64 -12.48 7.83 17.57
C GLY A 64 -12.40 8.01 19.10
N LYS A 65 -11.19 8.14 19.68
CA LYS A 65 -10.99 8.45 21.10
C LYS A 65 -10.42 9.86 21.29
N THR A 66 -11.16 10.88 20.91
CA THR A 66 -11.04 12.22 21.51
C THR A 66 -12.17 12.38 22.53
N ASN A 67 -11.87 12.07 23.79
CA ASN A 67 -12.56 12.54 25.01
C ASN A 67 -11.61 12.19 26.16
N PRO A 68 -11.38 13.04 27.17
CA PRO A 68 -12.08 14.30 27.51
C PRO A 68 -11.48 15.58 26.90
#